data_AF-A0A3P7QHA9-F1
#
_entry.id   AF-A0A3P7QHA9-F1
#
_cell.length_a   1.000
_cell.length_b   1.000
_cell.length_c   1.000
_cell.angle_alpha   90.00
_cell.angle_beta   90.00
_cell.angle_gamma   90.00
#
_symmetry.space_group_name_H-M   'P 1'
#
loop_
_entity.id
_entity.type
_entity.pdbx_description
1 polymer ?
#
loop_
_entity_poly.entity_id
_entity_poly.type
_entity_poly.pdbx_seq_one_letter_code
_entity_poly.pdbx_strand_id
1 'polypeptide(L)'
;MQTYLEVPVVVHGGEGTDTTLLATSLAQVILDPDARTIRGFESLIEREWICAGHPFQLRNAHSAYAEGTITGPQESPVFLCFLDAVYQIIAQFPHSFEFGEDFLIFLFEHAYASEFGSFLGNSEKMKAELGVKKSTVSLWSYVNNPEILRSFVNVLYEPRESVIWPSVAPQSIVSHSFHQIVDW
;
A
#
# COMPACT_ATOMS: atom_id res chain seq x y z
N MET A 1 13.45 -15.58 32.27
CA MET A 1 13.49 -15.70 30.81
C MET A 1 12.06 -15.96 30.37
N GLN A 2 11.36 -14.92 29.95
CA GLN A 2 9.93 -15.00 29.62
C GLN A 2 9.83 -15.61 28.23
N THR A 3 9.43 -16.88 28.15
CA THR A 3 9.09 -17.54 26.89
C THR A 3 7.84 -16.84 26.35
N TYR A 4 8.01 -15.97 25.36
CA TYR A 4 6.88 -15.46 24.59
C TYR A 4 6.23 -16.66 23.89
N LEU A 5 4.95 -16.89 24.17
CA LEU A 5 4.16 -17.86 23.43
C LEU A 5 3.77 -17.20 22.11
N GLU A 6 4.23 -17.75 20.99
CA GLU A 6 3.76 -17.39 19.67
C GLU A 6 2.33 -17.92 19.51
N VAL A 7 1.37 -17.01 19.35
CA VAL A 7 -0.05 -17.35 19.20
C VAL A 7 -0.49 -17.00 17.78
N PRO A 8 -0.98 -17.97 16.98
CA PRO A 8 -1.53 -17.66 15.67
C PRO A 8 -2.83 -16.85 15.83
N VAL A 9 -2.98 -15.82 15.00
CA VAL A 9 -4.15 -14.93 15.00
C VAL A 9 -4.87 -15.04 13.67
N VAL A 10 -6.21 -15.14 13.71
CA VAL A 10 -7.07 -15.06 12.53
C VAL A 10 -7.75 -13.69 12.53
N VAL A 11 -7.59 -12.95 11.43
CA VAL A 11 -8.20 -11.63 11.23
C VAL A 11 -9.29 -11.76 10.16
N HIS A 12 -10.48 -11.25 10.43
CA HIS A 12 -11.56 -11.20 9.45
C HIS A 12 -12.41 -9.94 9.62
N GLY A 13 -12.99 -9.48 8.51
CA GLY A 13 -13.94 -8.38 8.43
C GLY A 13 -15.29 -8.87 7.91
N GLY A 14 -16.09 -7.97 7.35
CA GLY A 14 -17.34 -8.34 6.67
C GLY A 14 -17.07 -9.23 5.45
N GLU A 15 -16.49 -8.65 4.40
CA GLU A 15 -16.12 -9.37 3.17
C GLU A 15 -14.63 -9.83 3.16
N GLY A 16 -13.82 -9.37 4.13
CA GLY A 16 -12.40 -9.71 4.19
C GLY A 16 -11.49 -9.01 3.17
N THR A 17 -12.05 -8.15 2.30
CA THR A 17 -11.33 -7.51 1.19
C THR A 17 -10.90 -6.06 1.45
N ASP A 18 -11.15 -5.53 2.65
CA ASP A 18 -10.87 -4.13 2.99
C ASP A 18 -10.07 -4.03 4.31
N THR A 19 -10.73 -3.77 5.44
CA THR A 19 -10.09 -3.55 6.74
C THR A 19 -9.26 -4.74 7.22
N THR A 20 -9.62 -5.95 6.81
CA THR A 20 -8.83 -7.17 7.03
C THR A 20 -7.46 -7.06 6.38
N LEU A 21 -7.41 -6.70 5.10
CA LEU A 21 -6.17 -6.56 4.33
C LEU A 21 -5.31 -5.42 4.87
N LEU A 22 -5.95 -4.31 5.27
CA LEU A 22 -5.27 -3.20 5.93
C LEU A 22 -4.58 -3.65 7.21
N ALA A 23 -5.31 -4.34 8.10
CA ALA A 23 -4.78 -4.78 9.38
C ALA A 23 -3.66 -5.84 9.21
N THR A 24 -3.85 -6.82 8.33
CA THR A 24 -2.84 -7.88 8.08
C THR A 24 -1.60 -7.31 7.39
N SER A 25 -1.75 -6.34 6.50
CA SER A 25 -0.62 -5.70 5.82
C SER A 25 0.19 -4.83 6.78
N LEU A 26 -0.45 -4.04 7.65
CA LEU A 26 0.25 -3.26 8.67
C LEU A 26 1.00 -4.16 9.66
N ALA A 27 0.39 -5.27 10.09
CA ALA A 27 1.07 -6.24 10.94
C ALA A 27 2.34 -6.79 10.25
N GLN A 28 2.28 -7.09 8.94
CA GLN A 28 3.44 -7.54 8.18
C GLN A 28 4.52 -6.45 8.08
N VAL A 29 4.17 -5.19 7.81
CA VAL A 29 5.14 -4.07 7.81
C VAL A 29 5.84 -3.90 9.15
N ILE A 30 5.12 -4.11 10.26
CA ILE A 30 5.63 -3.99 11.64
C ILE A 30 6.55 -5.16 12.00
N LEU A 31 6.17 -6.38 11.63
CA LEU A 31 6.82 -7.62 12.06
C LEU A 31 7.96 -8.06 11.12
N ASP A 32 7.83 -7.84 9.81
CA ASP A 32 8.71 -8.37 8.78
C ASP A 32 9.62 -7.26 8.20
N PRO A 33 10.95 -7.36 8.33
CA PRO A 33 11.90 -6.46 7.67
C PRO A 33 11.79 -6.46 6.14
N ASP A 34 11.45 -7.58 5.52
CA ASP A 34 11.39 -7.67 4.06
C ASP A 34 10.28 -6.75 3.52
N ALA A 35 9.15 -6.67 4.22
CA ALA A 35 8.03 -5.77 3.89
C ALA A 35 8.40 -4.27 3.95
N ARG A 36 9.60 -3.92 4.45
CA ARG A 36 10.12 -2.53 4.51
C ARG A 36 11.14 -2.23 3.41
N THR A 37 11.44 -3.20 2.55
CA THR A 37 12.18 -3.03 1.29
C THR A 37 11.20 -2.68 0.16
N ILE A 38 11.68 -2.02 -0.91
CA ILE A 38 10.84 -1.69 -2.07
C ILE A 38 10.21 -2.98 -2.62
N ARG A 39 11.03 -3.99 -2.92
CA ARG A 39 10.58 -5.26 -3.51
C ARG A 39 9.68 -6.07 -2.57
N GLY A 40 9.97 -6.07 -1.27
CA GLY A 40 9.12 -6.78 -0.32
C GLY A 40 7.78 -6.08 -0.10
N PHE A 41 7.74 -4.75 -0.14
CA PHE A 41 6.49 -3.99 -0.10
C PHE A 41 5.67 -4.17 -1.38
N GLU A 42 6.29 -4.18 -2.56
CA GLU A 42 5.64 -4.58 -3.82
C GLU A 42 5.02 -5.98 -3.70
N SER A 43 5.78 -6.95 -3.19
CA SER A 43 5.28 -8.32 -2.99
C SER A 43 4.15 -8.40 -1.97
N LEU A 44 4.16 -7.56 -0.93
CA LEU A 44 3.08 -7.46 0.05
C LEU A 44 1.81 -6.95 -0.62
N ILE A 45 1.90 -5.88 -1.42
CA ILE A 45 0.76 -5.31 -2.15
C ILE A 45 0.20 -6.30 -3.17
N GLU A 46 1.06 -6.93 -3.97
CA GLU A 46 0.65 -7.91 -4.96
C GLU A 46 -0.11 -9.08 -4.31
N ARG A 47 0.38 -9.60 -3.17
CA ARG A 47 -0.23 -10.74 -2.48
C ARG A 47 -1.49 -10.35 -1.71
N GLU A 48 -1.38 -9.37 -0.81
CA GLU A 48 -2.43 -9.06 0.16
C GLU A 48 -3.51 -8.15 -0.40
N TRP A 49 -3.24 -7.35 -1.43
CA TRP A 49 -4.25 -6.43 -1.97
C TRP A 49 -4.75 -6.87 -3.33
N ILE A 50 -3.83 -7.13 -4.27
CA ILE A 50 -4.20 -7.44 -5.65
C ILE A 50 -4.71 -8.88 -5.76
N CYS A 51 -3.91 -9.87 -5.32
CA CYS A 51 -4.27 -11.29 -5.43
C CYS A 51 -5.42 -11.68 -4.48
N ALA A 52 -5.46 -11.08 -3.28
CA ALA A 52 -6.55 -11.32 -2.33
C ALA A 52 -7.89 -10.70 -2.76
N GLY A 53 -7.89 -9.85 -3.80
CA GLY A 53 -9.11 -9.33 -4.41
C GLY A 53 -9.66 -8.07 -3.75
N HIS A 54 -8.80 -7.17 -3.27
CA HIS A 54 -9.24 -5.81 -2.96
C HIS A 54 -9.86 -5.19 -4.22
N PRO A 55 -11.10 -4.69 -4.15
CA PRO A 55 -11.82 -4.26 -5.35
C PRO A 55 -11.43 -2.84 -5.76
N PHE A 56 -10.18 -2.67 -6.22
CA PHE A 56 -9.59 -1.36 -6.58
C PHE A 56 -10.49 -0.56 -7.52
N GLN A 57 -11.00 -1.15 -8.60
CA GLN A 57 -11.85 -0.45 -9.56
C GLN A 57 -13.18 0.03 -8.94
N LEU A 58 -13.75 -0.72 -7.99
CA LEU A 58 -14.99 -0.33 -7.30
C LEU A 58 -14.72 0.73 -6.22
N ARG A 59 -13.62 0.60 -5.49
CA ARG A 59 -13.24 1.51 -4.39
C ARG A 59 -12.73 2.86 -4.89
N ASN A 60 -12.11 2.86 -6.08
CA ASN A 60 -11.55 4.03 -6.76
C ASN A 60 -12.39 4.45 -8.00
N ALA A 61 -13.66 4.05 -8.06
CA ALA A 61 -14.52 4.20 -9.24
C ALA A 61 -14.72 5.66 -9.67
N HIS A 62 -14.68 6.59 -8.72
CA HIS A 62 -14.65 8.02 -8.99
C HIS A 62 -13.32 8.57 -8.55
N SER A 63 -12.67 9.25 -9.50
CA SER A 63 -11.44 9.98 -9.25
C SER A 63 -11.72 11.19 -8.34
N ALA A 64 -10.77 11.65 -7.52
CA ALA A 64 -10.78 12.94 -6.84
C ALA A 64 -10.94 14.09 -7.85
N TYR A 65 -10.66 13.80 -9.13
CA TYR A 65 -10.88 14.65 -10.30
C TYR A 65 -12.23 14.43 -11.01
N ALA A 66 -13.11 13.56 -10.52
CA ALA A 66 -14.42 13.35 -11.11
C ALA A 66 -15.36 14.49 -10.71
N GLU A 67 -15.61 15.42 -11.64
CA GLU A 67 -16.64 16.44 -11.46
C GLU A 67 -18.03 15.78 -11.39
N GLY A 68 -18.69 15.89 -10.23
CA GLY A 68 -20.16 15.92 -10.19
C GLY A 68 -20.94 14.68 -9.72
N THR A 69 -20.35 13.74 -8.97
CA THR A 69 -21.17 12.67 -8.36
C THR A 69 -20.78 12.40 -6.91
N ILE A 70 -21.78 12.26 -6.04
CA ILE A 70 -21.61 11.75 -4.67
C ILE A 70 -20.95 10.38 -4.78
N THR A 71 -19.82 10.19 -4.09
CA THR A 71 -19.12 8.91 -3.98
C THR A 71 -20.13 7.80 -3.74
N GLY A 72 -20.18 6.80 -4.61
CA GLY A 72 -21.12 5.69 -4.48
C GLY A 72 -20.93 4.96 -3.13
N PRO A 73 -21.92 4.20 -2.64
CA PRO A 73 -21.84 3.49 -1.35
C PRO A 73 -20.73 2.44 -1.26
N GLN A 74 -20.03 2.19 -2.36
CA GLN A 74 -18.95 1.22 -2.49
C GLN A 74 -17.58 1.87 -2.62
N GLU A 75 -17.49 3.20 -2.70
CA GLU A 75 -16.22 3.90 -2.72
C GLU A 75 -15.67 4.03 -1.30
N SER A 76 -14.37 3.77 -1.13
CA SER A 76 -13.73 3.88 0.17
C SER A 76 -12.21 3.96 0.03
N PRO A 77 -11.53 4.91 0.71
CA PRO A 77 -10.09 5.13 0.57
C PRO A 77 -9.26 4.10 1.36
N VAL A 78 -9.63 2.82 1.38
CA VAL A 78 -9.01 1.81 2.26
C VAL A 78 -7.52 1.62 1.96
N PHE A 79 -7.16 1.53 0.67
CA PHE A 79 -5.76 1.44 0.27
C PHE A 79 -4.98 2.72 0.60
N LEU A 80 -5.59 3.90 0.44
CA LEU A 80 -4.98 5.16 0.85
C LEU A 80 -4.77 5.21 2.38
N CYS A 81 -5.74 4.76 3.18
CA CYS A 81 -5.59 4.66 4.64
C CYS A 81 -4.44 3.72 5.03
N PHE A 82 -4.21 2.65 4.27
CA PHE A 82 -3.05 1.79 4.46
C PHE A 82 -1.74 2.51 4.16
N LEU A 83 -1.64 3.21 3.02
CA LEU A 83 -0.44 3.98 2.66
C LEU A 83 -0.15 5.10 3.67
N ASP A 84 -1.18 5.83 4.11
CA ASP A 84 -1.05 6.86 5.15
C ASP A 84 -0.54 6.25 6.46
N ALA A 85 -1.10 5.12 6.90
CA ALA A 85 -0.63 4.42 8.09
C ALA A 85 0.84 3.96 7.95
N VAL A 86 1.27 3.52 6.76
CA VAL A 86 2.69 3.20 6.50
C VAL A 86 3.55 4.45 6.59
N TYR A 87 3.11 5.58 6.04
CA TYR A 87 3.82 6.85 6.18
C TYR A 87 3.97 7.26 7.65
N GLN A 88 2.92 7.12 8.48
CA GLN A 88 3.02 7.41 9.92
C GLN A 88 4.11 6.55 10.60
N ILE A 89 4.30 5.31 10.15
CA ILE A 89 5.36 4.42 10.65
C ILE A 89 6.73 4.89 10.13
N ILE A 90 6.85 5.26 8.85
CA ILE A 90 8.09 5.82 8.28
C ILE A 90 8.51 7.08 9.04
N ALA A 91 7.58 7.98 9.36
CA ALA A 91 7.86 9.21 10.11
C ALA A 91 8.45 8.92 11.51
N GLN A 92 8.03 7.83 12.15
CA GLN A 92 8.57 7.39 13.45
C GLN A 92 9.88 6.60 13.33
N PHE A 93 10.11 5.92 12.20
CA PHE A 93 11.28 5.06 11.96
C PHE A 93 11.93 5.33 10.59
N PRO A 94 12.46 6.54 10.34
CA PRO A 94 12.89 6.98 9.01
C PRO A 94 14.03 6.15 8.39
N HIS A 95 14.82 5.46 9.22
CA HIS A 95 15.93 4.63 8.73
C HIS A 95 15.51 3.17 8.47
N SER A 96 14.31 2.77 8.89
CA SER A 96 13.91 1.34 8.85
C SER A 96 13.26 0.91 7.55
N PHE A 97 13.07 1.85 6.60
CA PHE A 97 12.42 1.65 5.31
C PHE A 97 13.35 2.03 4.15
N GLU A 98 13.39 1.18 3.12
CA GLU A 98 14.16 1.43 1.90
C GLU A 98 13.51 2.50 1.02
N PHE A 99 12.23 2.80 1.25
CA PHE A 99 11.46 3.79 0.51
C PHE A 99 10.92 4.89 1.43
N GLY A 100 10.57 6.03 0.84
CA GLY A 100 9.98 7.18 1.51
C GLY A 100 8.59 7.54 1.00
N GLU A 101 8.18 8.78 1.29
CA GLU A 101 6.88 9.35 0.90
C GLU A 101 6.64 9.31 -0.61
N ASP A 102 7.64 9.65 -1.42
CA ASP A 102 7.53 9.69 -2.89
C ASP A 102 7.06 8.35 -3.49
N PHE A 103 7.51 7.23 -2.92
CA PHE A 103 7.07 5.91 -3.37
C PHE A 103 5.62 5.61 -2.98
N LEU A 104 5.18 6.06 -1.81
CA LEU A 104 3.79 5.91 -1.36
C LEU A 104 2.84 6.77 -2.21
N ILE A 105 3.23 8.00 -2.53
CA ILE A 105 2.47 8.88 -3.44
C ILE A 105 2.36 8.23 -4.82
N PHE A 106 3.47 7.74 -5.37
CA PHE A 106 3.49 7.04 -6.64
C PHE A 106 2.54 5.83 -6.66
N LEU A 107 2.53 5.01 -5.60
CA LEU A 107 1.60 3.88 -5.47
C LEU A 107 0.15 4.32 -5.41
N PHE A 108 -0.15 5.40 -4.67
CA PHE A 108 -1.49 5.96 -4.58
C PHE A 108 -1.99 6.43 -5.95
N GLU A 109 -1.20 7.22 -6.68
CA GLU A 109 -1.52 7.70 -8.02
C GLU A 109 -1.86 6.53 -8.95
N HIS A 110 -1.01 5.51 -8.98
CA HIS A 110 -1.19 4.35 -9.87
C HIS A 110 -2.27 3.37 -9.41
N ALA A 111 -2.67 3.36 -8.14
CA ALA A 111 -3.85 2.61 -7.69
C ALA A 111 -5.15 3.25 -8.19
N TYR A 112 -5.11 4.55 -8.50
CA TYR A 112 -6.26 5.37 -8.78
C TYR A 112 -6.43 5.66 -10.28
N ALA A 113 -5.34 6.03 -10.94
CA ALA A 113 -5.22 6.18 -12.37
C ALA A 113 -3.88 5.59 -12.81
N SER A 114 -3.92 4.51 -13.58
CA SER A 114 -2.71 3.82 -14.04
C SER A 114 -2.72 3.62 -15.54
N GLU A 115 -1.56 3.81 -16.15
CA GLU A 115 -1.25 3.23 -17.46
C GLU A 115 -0.86 1.73 -17.36
N PHE A 116 -0.67 1.21 -16.14
CA PHE A 116 -0.28 -0.17 -15.87
C PHE A 116 -1.46 -1.07 -15.51
N GLY A 117 -1.27 -2.37 -15.67
CA GLY A 117 -2.29 -3.39 -15.38
C GLY A 117 -2.39 -3.83 -13.93
N SER A 118 -1.46 -3.44 -13.06
CA SER A 118 -1.32 -4.04 -11.72
C SER A 118 -2.59 -3.89 -10.87
N PHE A 119 -3.13 -2.67 -10.81
CA PHE A 119 -4.33 -2.32 -10.02
C PHE A 119 -5.64 -2.38 -10.80
N LEU A 120 -5.64 -2.84 -12.07
CA LEU A 120 -6.85 -2.93 -12.88
C LEU A 120 -7.75 -4.08 -12.43
N GLY A 121 -9.06 -3.84 -12.40
CA GLY A 121 -10.08 -4.82 -12.04
C GLY A 121 -10.29 -4.98 -10.53
N ASN A 122 -11.21 -5.86 -10.16
CA ASN A 122 -11.58 -6.10 -8.76
C ASN A 122 -11.11 -7.45 -8.20
N SER A 123 -10.55 -8.32 -9.06
CA SER A 123 -10.07 -9.65 -8.67
C SER A 123 -9.15 -10.22 -9.75
N GLU A 124 -8.33 -11.21 -9.39
CA GLU A 124 -7.51 -11.95 -10.38
C GLU A 124 -8.37 -12.66 -11.43
N LYS A 125 -9.58 -13.11 -11.08
CA LYS A 125 -10.53 -13.69 -12.04
C LYS A 125 -10.90 -12.66 -13.12
N MET A 126 -11.31 -11.46 -12.71
CA MET A 126 -11.65 -10.38 -13.64
C MET A 126 -10.44 -9.96 -14.49
N LYS A 127 -9.24 -9.91 -13.89
CA LYS A 127 -7.99 -9.60 -14.62
C LYS A 127 -7.67 -10.65 -15.69
N ALA A 128 -7.95 -11.93 -15.42
CA ALA A 128 -7.80 -13.00 -16.39
C ALA A 128 -8.81 -12.91 -17.53
N GLU A 129 -10.08 -12.61 -17.23
CA GLU A 129 -11.15 -12.42 -18.21
C GLU A 129 -10.90 -11.23 -19.14
N LEU A 130 -10.38 -10.12 -18.60
CA LEU A 130 -9.98 -8.92 -19.35
C LEU A 130 -8.63 -9.07 -20.07
N GLY A 131 -7.90 -10.17 -19.84
CA GLY A 131 -6.59 -10.40 -20.47
C GLY A 131 -5.52 -9.40 -20.05
N VAL A 132 -5.63 -8.77 -18.88
CA VAL A 132 -4.78 -7.65 -18.42
C VAL A 132 -3.29 -7.97 -18.54
N LYS A 133 -2.87 -9.17 -18.10
CA LYS A 133 -1.46 -9.61 -18.15
C LYS A 133 -0.89 -9.70 -19.57
N LYS A 134 -1.74 -9.79 -20.61
CA LYS A 134 -1.33 -9.83 -22.02
C LYS A 134 -1.39 -8.47 -22.70
N SER A 135 -2.31 -7.60 -22.25
CA SER A 135 -2.60 -6.32 -22.89
C SER A 135 -1.90 -5.12 -22.23
N THR A 136 -1.34 -5.30 -21.04
CA THR A 136 -0.75 -4.20 -20.25
C THR A 136 0.59 -4.60 -19.65
N VAL A 137 1.36 -3.59 -19.21
CA VAL A 137 2.62 -3.77 -18.50
C VAL A 137 2.37 -3.77 -16.99
N SER A 138 3.18 -4.53 -16.23
CA SER A 138 3.15 -4.51 -14.77
C SER A 138 3.84 -3.26 -14.24
N LEU A 139 3.22 -2.60 -13.25
CA LEU A 139 3.80 -1.47 -12.52
C LEU A 139 5.16 -1.82 -11.93
N TRP A 140 5.28 -3.04 -11.39
CA TRP A 140 6.52 -3.53 -10.77
C TRP A 140 7.66 -3.65 -11.77
N SER A 141 7.37 -3.96 -13.04
CA SER A 141 8.40 -4.00 -14.08
C SER A 141 8.96 -2.61 -14.38
N TYR A 142 8.12 -1.57 -14.27
CA TYR A 142 8.54 -0.18 -14.43
C TYR A 142 9.36 0.30 -13.21
N VAL A 143 8.84 0.09 -11.99
CA VAL A 143 9.53 0.51 -10.75
C VAL A 143 10.88 -0.18 -10.61
N ASN A 144 10.97 -1.47 -10.92
CA ASN A 144 12.21 -2.24 -10.79
C ASN A 144 13.26 -1.94 -11.90
N ASN A 145 12.97 -1.03 -12.83
CA ASN A 145 14.00 -0.50 -13.72
C ASN A 145 15.06 0.24 -12.86
N PRO A 146 16.37 -0.06 -12.99
CA PRO A 146 17.41 0.54 -12.15
C PRO A 146 17.44 2.07 -12.11
N GLU A 147 17.01 2.74 -13.18
CA GLU A 147 16.96 4.21 -13.23
C GLU A 147 15.83 4.77 -12.37
N ILE A 148 14.67 4.12 -12.41
CA ILE A 148 13.47 4.50 -11.65
C ILE A 148 13.59 4.06 -10.18
N LEU A 149 14.03 2.83 -9.93
CA LEU A 149 14.19 2.30 -8.58
C LEU A 149 15.04 3.25 -7.71
N ARG A 150 16.13 3.78 -8.26
CA ARG A 150 17.04 4.68 -7.56
C ARG A 150 16.40 5.98 -7.07
N SER A 151 15.34 6.47 -7.72
CA SER A 151 14.64 7.67 -7.25
C SER A 151 13.79 7.40 -6.02
N PHE A 152 13.43 6.14 -5.75
CA PHE A 152 12.62 5.75 -4.59
C PHE A 152 13.45 5.27 -3.39
N VAL A 153 14.75 5.02 -3.57
CA VAL A 153 15.61 4.53 -2.49
C VAL A 153 15.92 5.66 -1.50
N ASN A 154 15.54 5.42 -0.25
CA ASN A 154 15.93 6.22 0.90
C ASN A 154 17.42 6.02 1.22
N VAL A 155 18.21 7.08 1.08
CA VAL A 155 19.66 7.07 1.34
C VAL A 155 19.99 6.78 2.81
N LEU A 156 19.06 7.05 3.73
CA LEU A 156 19.20 6.81 5.17
C LEU A 156 18.78 5.40 5.59
N TYR A 157 18.46 4.52 4.63
CA TYR A 157 18.01 3.17 4.94
C TYR A 157 19.10 2.34 5.63
N GLU A 158 18.77 1.85 6.83
CA GLU A 158 19.55 0.92 7.62
C GLU A 158 18.68 -0.31 7.91
N PRO A 159 18.98 -1.47 7.29
CA PRO A 159 18.23 -2.69 7.51
C PRO A 159 18.14 -3.04 9.00
N ARG A 160 16.90 -3.07 9.51
CA ARG A 160 16.59 -3.40 10.90
C ARG A 160 15.81 -4.70 10.95
N GLU A 161 16.47 -5.77 11.40
CA GLU A 161 15.86 -7.10 11.53
C GLU A 161 14.83 -7.20 12.68
N SER A 162 14.88 -6.27 13.63
CA SER A 162 13.94 -6.26 14.76
C SER A 162 12.56 -5.73 14.37
N VAL A 163 11.53 -6.26 15.02
CA VAL A 163 10.16 -5.72 15.01
C VAL A 163 10.16 -4.24 15.42
N ILE A 164 9.40 -3.42 14.71
CA ILE A 164 9.17 -2.01 15.05
C ILE A 164 7.84 -1.86 15.78
N TRP A 165 7.76 -0.95 16.75
CA TRP A 165 6.55 -0.75 17.57
C TRP A 165 6.14 0.72 17.53
N PRO A 166 5.37 1.15 16.51
CA PRO A 166 4.95 2.54 16.38
C PRO A 166 4.03 2.98 17.51
N SER A 167 4.20 4.23 17.95
CA SER A 167 3.28 4.91 18.84
C SER A 167 2.00 5.26 18.07
N VAL A 168 0.86 4.84 18.62
CA VAL A 168 -0.49 5.22 18.15
C VAL A 168 -1.06 6.42 18.91
N ALA A 169 -0.26 7.07 19.75
CA ALA A 169 -0.70 8.22 20.52
C ALA A 169 -0.99 9.41 19.58
N PRO A 170 -2.06 10.19 19.78
CA PRO A 170 -2.44 11.26 18.85
C PRO A 170 -1.32 12.29 18.59
N GLN A 171 -0.48 12.57 19.59
CA GLN A 171 0.66 13.47 19.46
C GLN A 171 1.81 12.92 18.61
N SER A 172 1.81 11.62 18.33
CA SER A 172 2.79 10.94 17.48
C SER A 172 2.32 10.82 16.02
N ILE A 173 1.06 11.16 15.75
CA ILE A 173 0.48 11.15 14.40
C ILE A 173 0.66 12.54 13.81
N VAL A 174 1.36 12.60 12.68
CA VAL A 174 1.55 13.85 11.95
C VAL A 174 0.46 13.97 10.90
N SER A 175 -0.17 15.15 10.80
CA SER A 175 -1.07 15.39 9.67
C SER A 175 -0.22 15.39 8.41
N HIS A 176 -0.48 14.45 7.49
CA HIS A 176 0.03 14.55 6.13
C HIS A 176 -0.42 15.92 5.60
N SER A 177 0.54 16.82 5.38
CA SER A 177 0.23 18.11 4.80
C SER A 177 0.08 17.89 3.31
N PHE A 178 -1.16 17.69 2.85
CA PHE A 178 -1.59 17.57 1.45
C PHE A 178 -1.29 18.85 0.64
N HIS A 179 -0.12 19.46 0.74
CA HIS A 179 0.24 20.65 -0.05
C HIS A 179 0.65 20.30 -1.49
N GLN A 180 0.70 19.02 -1.88
CA GLN A 180 1.08 18.60 -3.23
C GLN A 180 0.00 17.85 -4.02
N ILE A 181 -1.14 17.52 -3.40
CA ILE A 181 -2.21 16.73 -4.05
C ILE A 181 -3.37 17.60 -4.56
N VAL A 182 -3.52 18.85 -4.08
CA VAL A 182 -4.61 19.76 -4.45
C VAL A 182 -4.19 20.91 -5.39
N ASP A 183 -2.93 20.96 -5.81
CA ASP A 183 -2.40 22.03 -6.69
C ASP A 183 -2.33 21.64 -8.18
N TRP A 184 -3.13 20.68 -8.63
CA TRP A 184 -3.35 20.38 -10.07
C TRP A 184 -4.83 20.45 -10.43
#